data_AF-A0A1E5PWN6-F1
#
_entry.id   AF-A0A1E5PWN6-F1
#
_cell.length_a   1.000
_cell.length_b   1.000
_cell.length_c   1.000
_cell.angle_alpha   90.00
_cell.angle_beta   90.00
_cell.angle_gamma   90.00
#
_symmetry.space_group_name_H-M   'P 1'
#
loop_
_entity.id
_entity.type
_entity.pdbx_description
1 polymer ?
#
loop_
_entity_poly.entity_id
_entity_poly.type
_entity_poly.pdbx_seq_one_letter_code
_entity_poly.pdbx_strand_id
1 'polypeptide(L)'
;MARFNLLRTAEAARPAAPASPVRSAGRARTHQGGPGHLRDPRSELFLLAVANFVTQRTAYESGEARDDRFAALVRRLAVEDPAWTAGLLGRLRGEAHMRTASLVGAAEYVKARLDAAAADGPSNRRVVDCVLRRADEPGELLAHWTATYGRNVPKPVKPGVADAVRRLYSGSSLLKYDTDSKRRGVVTAPDGAERLARAGMTWEALAGWLQGPMDAAAWEAVIPSMGTMALLRNLRNFDQAGVSDEVAAKVAARISDPQAVARSRQFPFRYLAAYQHAPSLRWAYPLERALGHSPQGDADKVRPGPEPGAHIFSRSRESEYGLS
;
A
#
# COMPACT_ATOMS: atom_id res chain seq x y z
N MET A 1 -34.77 41.87 -3.75
CA MET A 1 -35.56 40.63 -3.94
C MET A 1 -34.87 39.48 -3.21
N ALA A 2 -35.37 39.15 -2.02
CA ALA A 2 -34.86 38.05 -1.20
C ALA A 2 -35.50 36.73 -1.66
N ARG A 3 -34.69 35.73 -2.01
CA ARG A 3 -35.12 34.34 -2.26
C ARG A 3 -34.72 33.48 -1.06
N PHE A 4 -35.44 33.63 0.04
CA PHE A 4 -35.49 32.62 1.10
C PHE A 4 -36.86 31.93 1.00
N ASN A 5 -36.91 30.78 0.35
CA ASN A 5 -38.11 29.95 0.32
C ASN A 5 -38.09 29.02 1.54
N LEU A 6 -38.96 29.33 2.51
CA LEU A 6 -39.43 28.40 3.54
C LEU A 6 -40.37 27.39 2.88
N LEU A 7 -39.86 26.22 2.50
CA LEU A 7 -40.70 25.08 2.17
C LEU A 7 -41.12 24.39 3.47
N ARG A 8 -42.44 24.34 3.70
CA ARG A 8 -43.10 23.46 4.67
C ARG A 8 -42.45 22.07 4.65
N THR A 9 -41.90 21.66 5.78
CA THR A 9 -41.46 20.29 6.01
C THR A 9 -42.68 19.37 6.05
N ALA A 10 -42.97 18.73 4.91
CA ALA A 10 -43.55 17.39 4.98
C ALA A 10 -42.56 16.52 5.76
N GLU A 11 -43.07 15.67 6.65
CA GLU A 11 -42.28 14.76 7.47
C GLU A 11 -41.46 13.85 6.54
N ALA A 12 -40.23 14.30 6.24
CA ALA A 12 -39.34 13.59 5.34
C ALA A 12 -39.00 12.26 6.00
N ALA A 13 -39.34 11.16 5.33
CA ALA A 13 -38.91 9.83 5.71
C ALA A 13 -37.40 9.88 6.04
N ARG A 14 -37.04 9.47 7.26
CA ARG A 14 -35.65 9.50 7.72
C ARG A 14 -34.78 8.84 6.65
N PRO A 15 -33.73 9.52 6.12
CA PRO A 15 -32.83 8.90 5.17
C PRO A 15 -32.31 7.60 5.78
N ALA A 16 -32.26 6.53 4.96
CA ALA A 16 -31.69 5.26 5.39
C ALA A 16 -30.33 5.54 6.02
N ALA A 17 -30.13 5.04 7.24
CA ALA A 17 -28.87 5.26 7.94
C ALA A 17 -27.70 4.80 7.04
N PRO A 18 -26.58 5.56 6.99
CA PRO A 18 -25.46 5.20 6.15
C PRO A 18 -25.01 3.77 6.47
N ALA A 19 -25.01 2.90 5.46
CA ALA A 19 -24.58 1.52 5.61
C ALA A 19 -23.05 1.48 5.79
N SER A 20 -22.60 1.31 7.03
CA SER A 20 -21.18 1.08 7.32
C SER A 20 -20.82 -0.37 6.96
N PRO A 21 -19.71 -0.61 6.22
CA PRO A 21 -19.19 -1.96 6.01
C PRO A 21 -18.66 -2.59 7.31
N VAL A 22 -18.33 -1.77 8.31
CA VAL A 22 -17.96 -2.20 9.67
C VAL A 22 -19.25 -2.38 10.48
N ARG A 23 -19.50 -3.59 10.98
CA ARG A 23 -20.70 -3.94 11.75
C ARG A 23 -20.40 -4.13 13.22
N SER A 24 -21.38 -3.78 14.04
CA SER A 24 -21.37 -3.97 15.49
C SER A 24 -22.03 -5.29 15.86
N ALA A 25 -21.42 -6.05 16.77
CA ALA A 25 -21.94 -7.31 17.30
C ALA A 25 -22.63 -7.17 18.67
N GLY A 26 -22.44 -6.04 19.35
CA GLY A 26 -23.04 -5.81 20.67
C GLY A 26 -22.62 -4.49 21.31
N ARG A 27 -23.13 -4.23 22.52
CA ARG A 27 -22.69 -3.12 23.37
C ARG A 27 -21.43 -3.53 24.13
N ALA A 28 -20.53 -2.58 24.32
CA ALA A 28 -19.29 -2.75 25.07
C ALA A 28 -19.03 -1.51 25.93
N ARG A 29 -17.95 -1.55 26.71
CA ARG A 29 -17.34 -0.35 27.27
C ARG A 29 -15.98 -0.12 26.64
N THR A 30 -15.61 1.13 26.47
CA THR A 30 -14.23 1.50 26.09
C THR A 30 -13.28 1.24 27.26
N HIS A 31 -11.98 1.32 27.00
CA HIS A 31 -10.96 1.18 28.06
C HIS A 31 -11.15 2.20 29.20
N GLN A 32 -11.73 3.37 28.92
CA GLN A 32 -12.05 4.41 29.91
C GLN A 32 -13.47 4.29 30.48
N GLY A 33 -14.13 3.14 30.30
CA GLY A 33 -15.45 2.84 30.87
C GLY A 33 -16.65 3.47 30.16
N GLY A 34 -16.42 4.31 29.13
CA GLY A 34 -17.48 4.94 28.34
C GLY A 34 -18.26 3.96 27.46
N PRO A 35 -19.47 4.31 27.00
CA PRO A 35 -20.25 3.45 26.09
C PRO A 35 -19.49 3.16 24.79
N GLY A 36 -19.49 1.90 24.35
CA GLY A 36 -18.88 1.46 23.11
C GLY A 36 -19.65 0.30 22.46
N HIS A 37 -19.11 -0.21 21.36
CA HIS A 37 -19.68 -1.34 20.64
C HIS A 37 -18.61 -2.40 20.35
N LEU A 38 -18.96 -3.67 20.56
CA LEU A 38 -18.17 -4.78 20.03
C LEU A 38 -18.37 -4.82 18.52
N ARG A 39 -17.32 -5.21 17.80
CA ARG A 39 -17.37 -5.44 16.36
C ARG A 39 -17.55 -6.91 16.11
N ASP A 40 -18.16 -7.26 14.98
CA ASP A 40 -18.11 -8.66 14.54
C ASP A 40 -16.68 -9.03 14.12
N PRO A 41 -16.32 -10.33 14.12
CA PRO A 41 -14.95 -10.77 13.84
C PRO A 41 -14.38 -10.27 12.51
N ARG A 42 -15.18 -10.17 11.43
CA ARG A 42 -14.70 -9.67 10.14
C ARG A 42 -14.35 -8.19 10.23
N SER A 43 -15.24 -7.40 10.83
CA SER A 43 -15.03 -5.97 11.03
C SER A 43 -13.85 -5.66 11.94
N GLU A 44 -13.67 -6.46 13.00
CA GLU A 44 -12.55 -6.33 13.91
C GLU A 44 -11.22 -6.68 13.22
N LEU A 45 -11.16 -7.82 12.51
CA LEU A 45 -9.96 -8.22 11.78
C LEU A 45 -9.61 -7.19 10.70
N PHE A 46 -10.58 -6.70 9.94
CA PHE A 46 -10.34 -5.69 8.90
C PHE A 46 -9.69 -4.44 9.48
N LEU A 47 -10.30 -3.83 10.51
CA LEU A 47 -9.77 -2.60 11.11
C LEU A 47 -8.42 -2.83 11.79
N LEU A 48 -8.27 -3.96 12.46
CA LEU A 48 -7.00 -4.32 13.08
C LEU A 48 -5.93 -4.46 12.00
N ALA A 49 -6.19 -5.17 10.91
CA ALA A 49 -5.22 -5.42 9.85
C ALA A 49 -4.75 -4.16 9.10
N VAL A 50 -5.67 -3.23 8.79
CA VAL A 50 -5.31 -1.99 8.06
C VAL A 50 -4.63 -0.95 8.96
N ALA A 51 -4.80 -1.07 10.27
CA ALA A 51 -4.14 -0.23 11.27
C ALA A 51 -3.04 -0.99 12.03
N ASN A 52 -2.71 -2.23 11.62
CA ASN A 52 -1.70 -3.03 12.32
C ASN A 52 -0.31 -2.62 11.83
N PHE A 53 0.34 -1.80 12.63
CA PHE A 53 1.76 -1.60 12.58
C PHE A 53 2.34 -2.45 13.71
N VAL A 54 2.85 -3.64 13.36
CA VAL A 54 3.35 -4.67 14.28
C VAL A 54 4.23 -4.05 15.37
N THR A 55 4.08 -4.52 16.61
CA THR A 55 4.74 -3.99 17.83
C THR A 55 4.43 -2.53 18.21
N GLN A 56 3.58 -1.79 17.48
CA GLN A 56 3.23 -0.42 17.90
C GLN A 56 2.25 -0.39 19.07
N ARG A 57 2.70 0.25 20.15
CA ARG A 57 1.87 0.62 21.30
C ARG A 57 0.88 1.72 20.88
N THR A 58 -0.39 1.52 21.21
CA THR A 58 -1.41 2.57 21.12
C THR A 58 -1.64 3.16 22.52
N ALA A 59 -2.49 4.20 22.62
CA ALA A 59 -2.78 4.84 23.89
C ALA A 59 -3.27 3.86 24.99
N TYR A 60 -3.95 2.77 24.61
CA TYR A 60 -4.61 1.85 25.55
C TYR A 60 -4.25 0.37 25.38
N GLU A 61 -3.48 -0.01 24.35
CA GLU A 61 -3.13 -1.40 24.09
C GLU A 61 -1.63 -1.55 23.76
N SER A 62 -1.02 -2.62 24.26
CA SER A 62 0.33 -3.03 23.88
C SER A 62 0.36 -3.56 22.43
N GLY A 63 1.55 -3.56 21.81
CA GLY A 63 1.74 -4.17 20.50
C GLY A 63 1.46 -5.68 20.52
N GLU A 64 1.98 -6.38 21.52
CA GLU A 64 1.81 -7.84 21.69
C GLU A 64 0.34 -8.26 21.78
N ALA A 65 -0.47 -7.60 22.61
CA ALA A 65 -1.90 -7.93 22.74
C ALA A 65 -2.68 -7.70 21.43
N ARG A 66 -2.24 -6.73 20.62
CA ARG A 66 -2.83 -6.47 19.29
C ARG A 66 -2.43 -7.54 18.29
N ASP A 67 -1.16 -7.93 18.30
CA ASP A 67 -0.62 -8.96 17.40
C ASP A 67 -1.24 -10.33 17.71
N ASP A 68 -1.41 -10.69 18.99
CA ASP A 68 -2.10 -11.91 19.43
C ASP A 68 -3.56 -11.95 18.98
N ARG A 69 -4.27 -10.83 19.16
CA ARG A 69 -5.67 -10.71 18.73
C ARG A 69 -5.80 -10.78 17.21
N PHE A 70 -4.87 -10.18 16.47
CA PHE A 70 -4.81 -10.29 15.02
C PHE A 70 -4.65 -11.75 14.61
N ALA A 71 -3.67 -12.47 15.18
CA ALA A 71 -3.43 -13.88 14.90
C ALA A 71 -4.67 -14.74 15.22
N ALA A 72 -5.27 -14.55 16.40
CA ALA A 72 -6.46 -15.30 16.81
C ALA A 72 -7.64 -15.10 15.85
N LEU A 73 -7.91 -13.87 15.43
CA LEU A 73 -8.98 -13.55 14.48
C LEU A 73 -8.72 -14.15 13.10
N VAL A 74 -7.48 -14.07 12.61
CA VAL A 74 -7.09 -14.71 11.35
C VAL A 74 -7.29 -16.22 11.44
N ARG A 75 -6.79 -16.88 12.49
CA ARG A 75 -6.93 -18.33 12.65
C ARG A 75 -8.38 -18.78 12.65
N ARG A 76 -9.23 -18.06 13.40
CA ARG A 76 -10.67 -18.33 13.46
C ARG A 76 -11.32 -18.21 12.09
N LEU A 77 -11.14 -17.07 11.42
CA LEU A 77 -11.79 -16.79 10.14
C LEU A 77 -11.18 -17.57 8.98
N ALA A 78 -9.94 -18.05 9.10
CA ALA A 78 -9.33 -18.95 8.13
C ALA A 78 -10.09 -20.28 8.01
N VAL A 79 -10.77 -20.71 9.08
CA VAL A 79 -11.59 -21.93 9.12
C VAL A 79 -13.07 -21.61 8.92
N GLU A 80 -13.60 -20.58 9.59
CA GLU A 80 -15.02 -20.21 9.49
C GLU A 80 -15.40 -19.56 8.14
N ASP A 81 -14.46 -18.83 7.53
CA ASP A 81 -14.69 -18.09 6.29
C ASP A 81 -13.40 -17.97 5.44
N PRO A 82 -12.92 -19.10 4.89
CA PRO A 82 -11.63 -19.17 4.23
C PRO A 82 -11.54 -18.27 2.99
N ALA A 83 -12.66 -18.07 2.28
CA ALA A 83 -12.70 -17.28 1.05
C ALA A 83 -12.57 -15.78 1.33
N TRP A 84 -13.31 -15.26 2.31
CA TRP A 84 -13.21 -13.86 2.69
C TRP A 84 -11.84 -13.54 3.28
N THR A 85 -11.31 -14.42 4.14
CA THR A 85 -10.01 -14.21 4.81
C THR A 85 -8.87 -14.21 3.79
N ALA A 86 -8.85 -15.16 2.86
CA ALA A 86 -7.87 -15.16 1.76
C ALA A 86 -7.97 -13.89 0.90
N GLY A 87 -9.20 -13.44 0.61
CA GLY A 87 -9.43 -12.19 -0.12
C GLY A 87 -8.93 -10.95 0.62
N LEU A 88 -9.11 -10.90 1.94
CA LEU A 88 -8.57 -9.83 2.78
C LEU A 88 -7.04 -9.81 2.71
N LEU A 89 -6.36 -10.94 2.92
CA LEU A 89 -4.90 -11.03 2.90
C LEU A 89 -4.32 -10.60 1.53
N GLY A 90 -4.97 -11.01 0.44
CA GLY A 90 -4.61 -10.55 -0.91
C GLY A 90 -4.74 -9.04 -1.10
N ARG A 91 -5.85 -8.44 -0.63
CA ARG A 91 -6.06 -6.98 -0.69
C ARG A 91 -5.11 -6.20 0.20
N LEU A 92 -4.82 -6.71 1.41
CA LEU A 92 -3.84 -6.11 2.31
C LEU A 92 -2.50 -5.97 1.62
N ARG A 93 -2.04 -7.03 0.95
CA ARG A 93 -0.76 -6.98 0.23
C ARG A 93 -0.84 -6.15 -1.05
N GLY A 94 -1.91 -6.30 -1.82
CA GLY A 94 -2.07 -5.69 -3.15
C GLY A 94 -2.37 -4.20 -3.10
N GLU A 95 -3.56 -3.86 -2.59
CA GLU A 95 -4.13 -2.51 -2.64
C GLU A 95 -3.75 -1.67 -1.42
N ALA A 96 -3.75 -2.26 -0.23
CA ALA A 96 -3.44 -1.53 1.00
C ALA A 96 -1.92 -1.43 1.26
N HIS A 97 -1.09 -2.18 0.51
CA HIS A 97 0.36 -2.24 0.67
C HIS A 97 0.85 -2.60 2.09
N MET A 98 0.04 -3.33 2.86
CA MET A 98 0.36 -3.81 4.20
C MET A 98 1.20 -5.10 4.11
N ARG A 99 2.52 -4.97 4.18
CA ARG A 99 3.45 -6.13 4.08
C ARG A 99 3.31 -7.08 5.27
N THR A 100 3.68 -6.64 6.47
CA THR A 100 3.85 -7.53 7.63
C THR A 100 2.54 -8.23 8.02
N ALA A 101 1.43 -7.50 8.08
CA ALA A 101 0.12 -8.07 8.39
C ALA A 101 -0.30 -9.15 7.37
N SER A 102 0.03 -8.98 6.09
CA SER A 102 -0.29 -9.98 5.06
C SER A 102 0.53 -11.26 5.20
N LEU A 103 1.83 -11.12 5.49
CA LEU A 103 2.74 -12.27 5.63
C LEU A 103 2.42 -13.08 6.89
N VAL A 104 2.30 -12.40 8.04
CA VAL A 104 1.89 -13.03 9.31
C VAL A 104 0.51 -13.66 9.15
N GLY A 105 -0.47 -12.92 8.62
CA GLY A 105 -1.81 -13.43 8.40
C GLY A 105 -1.86 -14.66 7.48
N ALA A 106 -1.03 -14.74 6.44
CA ALA A 106 -0.95 -15.94 5.62
C ALA A 106 -0.36 -17.14 6.37
N ALA A 107 0.64 -16.93 7.24
CA ALA A 107 1.19 -17.99 8.08
C ALA A 107 0.13 -18.52 9.06
N GLU A 108 -0.56 -17.61 9.77
CA GLU A 108 -1.67 -17.93 10.68
C GLU A 108 -2.82 -18.66 9.98
N TYR A 109 -3.18 -18.20 8.77
CA TYR A 109 -4.21 -18.83 7.94
C TYR A 109 -3.88 -20.29 7.64
N VAL A 110 -2.65 -20.56 7.16
CA VAL A 110 -2.23 -21.91 6.82
C VAL A 110 -2.13 -22.79 8.06
N LYS A 111 -1.60 -22.25 9.17
CA LYS A 111 -1.46 -22.98 10.44
C LYS A 111 -2.83 -23.44 10.96
N ALA A 112 -3.78 -22.53 11.09
CA ALA A 112 -5.12 -22.84 11.60
C ALA A 112 -5.84 -23.89 10.74
N ARG A 113 -5.73 -23.76 9.42
CA ARG A 113 -6.37 -24.70 8.50
C ARG A 113 -5.76 -26.09 8.52
N LEU A 114 -4.45 -26.20 8.71
CA LEU A 114 -3.79 -27.49 8.89
C LEU A 114 -4.20 -28.14 10.22
N ASP A 115 -4.26 -27.36 11.29
CA ASP A 115 -4.67 -27.85 12.62
C ASP A 115 -6.14 -28.32 12.63
N ALA A 116 -7.01 -27.65 11.87
CA ALA A 116 -8.41 -28.04 11.70
C ALA A 116 -8.65 -29.09 10.59
N ALA A 117 -7.60 -29.55 9.89
CA ALA A 117 -7.71 -30.41 8.70
C ALA A 117 -8.70 -29.88 7.63
N ALA A 118 -8.83 -28.56 7.50
CA ALA A 118 -9.80 -27.91 6.63
C ALA A 118 -9.34 -27.86 5.17
N ALA A 119 -10.12 -28.44 4.26
CA ALA A 119 -9.78 -28.57 2.83
C ALA A 119 -10.60 -27.68 1.88
N ASP A 120 -11.64 -27.01 2.37
CA ASP A 120 -12.58 -26.19 1.60
C ASP A 120 -12.05 -24.76 1.33
N GLY A 121 -12.61 -24.06 0.35
CA GLY A 121 -12.18 -22.69 0.01
C GLY A 121 -10.78 -22.58 -0.63
N PRO A 122 -10.19 -21.36 -0.67
CA PRO A 122 -8.92 -21.12 -1.36
C PRO A 122 -7.76 -21.93 -0.78
N SER A 123 -6.90 -22.51 -1.63
CA SER A 123 -5.82 -23.37 -1.13
C SER A 123 -4.74 -22.60 -0.36
N ASN A 124 -4.20 -23.23 0.68
CA ASN A 124 -3.07 -22.71 1.47
C ASN A 124 -1.88 -22.26 0.61
N ARG A 125 -1.54 -23.06 -0.42
CA ARG A 125 -0.48 -22.75 -1.39
C ARG A 125 -0.76 -21.43 -2.12
N ARG A 126 -1.99 -21.23 -2.60
CA ARG A 126 -2.39 -20.03 -3.34
C ARG A 126 -2.38 -18.79 -2.47
N VAL A 127 -2.82 -18.90 -1.21
CA VAL A 127 -2.80 -17.77 -0.26
C VAL A 127 -1.36 -17.32 0.02
N VAL A 128 -0.45 -18.28 0.25
CA VAL A 128 0.98 -18.01 0.45
C VAL A 128 1.58 -17.31 -0.77
N ASP A 129 1.40 -17.84 -1.98
CA ASP A 129 1.94 -17.18 -3.19
C ASP A 129 1.37 -15.77 -3.39
N CYS A 130 0.07 -15.58 -3.16
CA CYS A 130 -0.62 -14.30 -3.38
C CYS A 130 -0.06 -13.15 -2.54
N VAL A 131 0.30 -13.41 -1.28
CA VAL A 131 0.83 -12.38 -0.37
C VAL A 131 2.31 -12.07 -0.59
N LEU A 132 3.03 -12.90 -1.36
CA LEU A 132 4.44 -12.69 -1.67
C LEU A 132 4.59 -11.89 -2.97
N ARG A 133 5.13 -10.68 -2.87
CA ARG A 133 5.23 -9.70 -3.96
C ARG A 133 6.62 -9.07 -4.10
N ARG A 134 7.55 -9.30 -3.15
CA ARG A 134 8.94 -8.83 -3.23
C ARG A 134 9.93 -9.97 -2.96
N ALA A 135 11.13 -9.89 -3.51
CA ALA A 135 12.11 -10.98 -3.43
C ALA A 135 12.65 -11.24 -2.01
N ASP A 136 12.55 -10.28 -1.10
CA ASP A 136 12.89 -10.46 0.32
C ASP A 136 11.78 -11.15 1.14
N GLU A 137 10.53 -11.12 0.67
CA GLU A 137 9.37 -11.64 1.41
C GLU A 137 9.31 -13.18 1.55
N PRO A 138 9.73 -14.00 0.56
CA PRO A 138 9.86 -15.44 0.74
C PRO A 138 10.72 -15.82 1.95
N GLY A 139 11.85 -15.15 2.13
CA GLY A 139 12.75 -15.36 3.26
C GLY A 139 12.13 -14.90 4.57
N GLU A 140 11.47 -13.74 4.58
CA GLU A 140 10.77 -13.22 5.77
C GLU A 140 9.65 -14.15 6.23
N LEU A 141 8.81 -14.65 5.32
CA LEU A 141 7.74 -15.58 5.65
C LEU A 141 8.29 -16.88 6.25
N LEU A 142 9.36 -17.43 5.67
CA LEU A 142 10.02 -18.61 6.21
C LEU A 142 10.66 -18.33 7.57
N ALA A 143 11.33 -17.20 7.73
CA ALA A 143 11.92 -16.79 9.01
C ALA A 143 10.84 -16.68 10.10
N HIS A 144 9.75 -15.96 9.82
CA HIS A 144 8.59 -15.87 10.70
C HIS A 144 8.03 -17.26 11.03
N TRP A 145 7.77 -18.10 10.02
CA TRP A 145 7.28 -19.46 10.25
C TRP A 145 8.20 -20.26 11.17
N THR A 146 9.51 -20.24 10.91
CA THR A 146 10.47 -21.02 11.69
C THR A 146 10.64 -20.51 13.11
N ALA A 147 10.52 -19.20 13.33
CA ALA A 147 10.56 -18.60 14.66
C ALA A 147 9.30 -18.93 15.47
N THR A 148 8.12 -18.94 14.83
CA THR A 148 6.83 -19.13 15.52
C THR A 148 6.43 -20.60 15.65
N TYR A 149 6.71 -21.43 14.65
CA TYR A 149 6.23 -22.82 14.55
C TYR A 149 7.34 -23.87 14.46
N GLY A 150 8.60 -23.44 14.43
CA GLY A 150 9.76 -24.32 14.29
C GLY A 150 10.12 -24.66 12.83
N ARG A 151 11.21 -25.40 12.67
CA ARG A 151 11.86 -25.64 11.36
C ARG A 151 11.07 -26.54 10.40
N ASN A 152 10.01 -27.20 10.87
CA ASN A 152 9.19 -28.09 10.07
C ASN A 152 8.17 -27.29 9.26
N VAL A 153 8.61 -26.79 8.10
CA VAL A 153 7.74 -26.06 7.16
C VAL A 153 6.74 -27.02 6.50
N PRO A 154 5.41 -26.77 6.55
CA PRO A 154 4.41 -27.66 5.97
C PRO A 154 4.44 -27.76 4.46
N LYS A 155 3.95 -28.90 3.95
CA LYS A 155 3.84 -29.19 2.51
C LYS A 155 3.11 -28.12 1.69
N PRO A 156 2.05 -27.40 2.13
CA PRO A 156 1.45 -26.34 1.33
C PRO A 156 2.25 -25.02 1.31
N VAL A 157 3.06 -24.75 2.34
CA VAL A 157 3.88 -23.51 2.42
C VAL A 157 5.03 -23.59 1.42
N LYS A 158 5.77 -24.71 1.38
CA LYS A 158 6.91 -24.91 0.46
C LYS A 158 6.61 -24.58 -1.01
N PRO A 159 5.57 -25.16 -1.66
CA PRO A 159 5.26 -24.87 -3.04
C PRO A 159 4.67 -23.48 -3.24
N GLY A 160 3.98 -22.89 -2.25
CA GLY A 160 3.51 -21.51 -2.34
C GLY A 160 4.68 -20.53 -2.37
N VAL A 161 5.67 -20.76 -1.50
CA VAL A 161 6.93 -20.02 -1.52
C VAL A 161 7.70 -20.28 -2.82
N ALA A 162 7.76 -21.52 -3.30
CA ALA A 162 8.44 -21.85 -4.55
C ALA A 162 7.83 -21.15 -5.77
N ASP A 163 6.49 -21.06 -5.85
CA ASP A 163 5.81 -20.33 -6.91
C ASP A 163 6.15 -18.84 -6.87
N ALA A 164 6.16 -18.25 -5.67
CA ALA A 164 6.56 -16.87 -5.49
C ALA A 164 8.04 -16.65 -5.86
N VAL A 165 8.95 -17.54 -5.46
CA VAL A 165 10.37 -17.47 -5.82
C VAL A 165 10.55 -17.48 -7.34
N ARG A 166 9.90 -18.40 -8.06
CA ARG A 166 9.97 -18.43 -9.53
C ARG A 166 9.50 -17.13 -10.18
N ARG A 167 8.49 -16.47 -9.60
CA ARG A 167 7.95 -15.20 -10.08
C ARG A 167 8.79 -13.99 -9.67
N LEU A 168 9.43 -14.03 -8.51
CA LEU A 168 10.06 -12.86 -7.87
C LEU A 168 11.57 -12.82 -8.03
N TYR A 169 12.24 -13.96 -8.25
CA TYR A 169 13.71 -14.00 -8.32
C TYR A 169 14.13 -13.83 -9.77
N SER A 170 14.38 -12.57 -10.13
CA SER A 170 14.82 -12.13 -11.45
C SER A 170 16.19 -11.43 -11.34
N GLY A 171 16.84 -11.16 -12.47
CA GLY A 171 18.07 -10.35 -12.49
C GLY A 171 17.89 -8.97 -11.84
N SER A 172 16.71 -8.36 -11.99
CA SER A 172 16.36 -7.11 -11.29
C SER A 172 16.33 -7.28 -9.76
N SER A 173 15.80 -8.40 -9.27
CA SER A 173 15.76 -8.70 -7.85
C SER A 173 17.15 -9.00 -7.30
N LEU A 174 17.99 -9.69 -8.06
CA LEU A 174 19.40 -9.90 -7.72
C LEU A 174 20.10 -8.56 -7.51
N LEU A 175 19.97 -7.62 -8.45
CA LEU A 175 20.58 -6.30 -8.33
C LEU A 175 20.08 -5.50 -7.11
N LYS A 176 18.81 -5.69 -6.71
CA LYS A 176 18.20 -4.93 -5.63
C LYS A 176 18.43 -5.55 -4.24
N TYR A 177 18.54 -6.87 -4.16
CA TYR A 177 18.49 -7.62 -2.91
C TYR A 177 19.73 -8.49 -2.65
N ASP A 178 20.57 -8.75 -3.66
CA ASP A 178 21.82 -9.49 -3.51
C ASP A 178 23.02 -8.53 -3.55
N THR A 179 23.97 -8.78 -2.67
CA THR A 179 24.98 -7.79 -2.30
C THR A 179 26.36 -8.41 -2.22
N ASP A 180 27.14 -8.24 -3.28
CA ASP A 180 28.61 -8.30 -3.17
C ASP A 180 29.30 -7.16 -3.94
N SER A 181 30.53 -6.88 -3.51
CA SER A 181 31.53 -5.82 -3.73
C SER A 181 31.67 -5.08 -5.07
N LYS A 182 30.83 -5.32 -6.09
CA LYS A 182 30.88 -4.65 -7.41
C LYS A 182 29.74 -3.65 -7.67
N ARG A 183 29.07 -3.21 -6.61
CA ARG A 183 27.85 -2.38 -6.66
C ARG A 183 28.02 -1.09 -7.45
N ARG A 184 29.13 -0.39 -7.23
CA ARG A 184 29.43 0.88 -7.92
C ARG A 184 29.55 0.71 -9.44
N GLY A 185 30.22 -0.35 -9.89
CA GLY A 185 30.39 -0.62 -11.33
C GLY A 185 29.07 -0.89 -12.06
N VAL A 186 28.04 -1.37 -11.36
CA VAL A 186 26.69 -1.54 -11.93
C VAL A 186 26.02 -0.20 -12.18
N VAL A 187 26.19 0.76 -11.26
CA VAL A 187 25.59 2.10 -11.34
C VAL A 187 26.22 2.90 -12.48
N THR A 188 27.54 2.84 -12.61
CA THR A 188 28.31 3.66 -13.57
C THR A 188 28.52 3.00 -14.93
N ALA A 189 27.99 1.79 -15.15
CA ALA A 189 28.03 1.15 -16.47
C ALA A 189 27.19 1.96 -17.49
N PRO A 190 27.48 1.88 -18.81
CA PRO A 190 26.77 2.66 -19.83
C PRO A 190 25.24 2.54 -19.82
N ASP A 191 24.70 1.40 -19.40
CA ASP A 191 23.28 1.10 -19.27
C ASP A 191 22.81 1.01 -17.80
N GLY A 192 23.63 1.50 -16.85
CA GLY A 192 23.36 1.43 -15.41
C GLY A 192 22.02 2.08 -15.05
N ALA A 193 21.74 3.27 -15.58
CA ALA A 193 20.47 3.96 -15.36
C ALA A 193 19.25 3.14 -15.83
N GLU A 194 19.34 2.51 -17.01
CA GLU A 194 18.27 1.67 -17.55
C GLU A 194 18.08 0.40 -16.71
N ARG A 195 19.17 -0.24 -16.28
CA ARG A 195 19.11 -1.41 -15.39
C ARG A 195 18.44 -1.08 -14.07
N LEU A 196 18.83 0.03 -13.43
CA LEU A 196 18.24 0.48 -12.17
C LEU A 196 16.75 0.79 -12.32
N ALA A 197 16.37 1.46 -13.41
CA ALA A 197 14.97 1.74 -13.73
C ALA A 197 14.15 0.46 -13.95
N ARG A 198 14.66 -0.49 -14.73
CA ARG A 198 14.03 -1.80 -14.97
C ARG A 198 13.92 -2.63 -13.70
N ALA A 199 14.84 -2.44 -12.75
CA ALA A 199 14.80 -3.07 -11.44
C ALA A 199 13.83 -2.41 -10.46
N GLY A 200 13.22 -1.27 -10.81
CA GLY A 200 12.42 -0.47 -9.88
C GLY A 200 13.25 -0.08 -8.66
N MET A 201 14.53 0.25 -8.88
CA MET A 201 15.43 0.72 -7.83
C MET A 201 15.01 2.14 -7.43
N THR A 202 14.64 2.34 -6.17
CA THR A 202 14.41 3.69 -5.63
C THR A 202 15.73 4.28 -5.17
N TRP A 203 15.80 5.60 -5.02
CA TRP A 203 17.03 6.24 -4.52
C TRP A 203 17.35 5.82 -3.08
N GLU A 204 16.34 5.55 -2.23
CA GLU A 204 16.56 5.04 -0.86
C GLU A 204 17.15 3.62 -0.89
N ALA A 205 16.61 2.76 -1.76
CA ALA A 205 17.11 1.41 -1.94
C ALA A 205 18.54 1.44 -2.49
N LEU A 206 18.82 2.30 -3.47
CA LEU A 206 20.15 2.49 -4.04
C LEU A 206 21.14 2.99 -2.98
N ALA A 207 20.77 3.99 -2.16
CA ALA A 207 21.64 4.52 -1.12
C ALA A 207 22.01 3.44 -0.07
N GLY A 208 21.01 2.66 0.37
CA GLY A 208 21.24 1.53 1.28
C GLY A 208 22.07 0.41 0.65
N TRP A 209 21.81 0.11 -0.63
CA TRP A 209 22.52 -0.93 -1.37
C TRP A 209 23.96 -0.54 -1.68
N LEU A 210 24.23 0.70 -2.10
CA LEU A 210 25.56 1.16 -2.52
C LEU A 210 26.57 1.08 -1.37
N GLN A 211 26.14 1.24 -0.11
CA GLN A 211 26.99 1.31 1.08
C GLN A 211 28.16 2.30 0.91
N GLY A 212 27.92 3.38 0.18
CA GLY A 212 28.87 4.43 -0.17
C GLY A 212 28.14 5.73 -0.49
N PRO A 213 28.86 6.81 -0.80
CA PRO A 213 28.23 8.11 -1.03
C PRO A 213 27.31 8.07 -2.26
N MET A 214 26.14 8.71 -2.13
CA MET A 214 25.32 9.12 -3.27
C MET A 214 25.97 10.36 -3.92
N ASP A 215 27.02 10.12 -4.69
CA ASP A 215 27.71 11.12 -5.51
C ASP A 215 26.92 11.47 -6.78
N ALA A 216 27.43 12.41 -7.58
CA ALA A 216 26.80 12.86 -8.82
C ALA A 216 26.41 11.67 -9.72
N ALA A 217 27.34 10.75 -10.00
CA ALA A 217 27.09 9.62 -10.90
C ALA A 217 25.97 8.71 -10.37
N ALA A 218 25.91 8.45 -9.07
CA ALA A 218 24.83 7.65 -8.48
C ALA A 218 23.47 8.35 -8.55
N TRP A 219 23.42 9.67 -8.31
CA TRP A 219 22.19 10.44 -8.48
C TRP A 219 21.74 10.48 -9.94
N GLU A 220 22.65 10.78 -10.86
CA GLU A 220 22.37 10.86 -12.29
C GLU A 220 21.85 9.54 -12.85
N ALA A 221 22.31 8.41 -12.34
CA ALA A 221 21.83 7.09 -12.73
C ALA A 221 20.37 6.82 -12.30
N VAL A 222 19.91 7.35 -11.17
CA VAL A 222 18.55 7.07 -10.64
C VAL A 222 17.51 8.13 -10.99
N ILE A 223 17.93 9.39 -11.16
CA ILE A 223 17.07 10.54 -11.51
C ILE A 223 16.09 10.24 -12.67
N PRO A 224 16.49 9.57 -13.78
CA PRO A 224 15.58 9.30 -14.89
C PRO A 224 14.31 8.54 -14.49
N SER A 225 14.40 7.64 -13.51
CA SER A 225 13.29 6.81 -13.00
C SER A 225 12.53 7.41 -11.81
N MET A 226 13.03 8.50 -11.22
CA MET A 226 12.40 9.11 -10.05
C MET A 226 11.08 9.79 -10.41
N GLY A 227 10.05 9.54 -9.59
CA GLY A 227 8.78 10.27 -9.65
C GLY A 227 8.91 11.69 -9.08
N THR A 228 7.97 12.59 -9.44
CA THR A 228 8.00 14.02 -9.08
C THR A 228 8.24 14.25 -7.59
N MET A 229 7.56 13.51 -6.71
CA MET A 229 7.73 13.65 -5.25
C MET A 229 9.19 13.39 -4.84
N ALA A 230 9.79 12.30 -5.34
CA ALA A 230 11.16 11.93 -5.00
C ALA A 230 12.15 12.99 -5.48
N LEU A 231 11.93 13.58 -6.66
CA LEU A 231 12.73 14.70 -7.17
C LEU A 231 12.64 15.91 -6.23
N LEU A 232 11.43 16.35 -5.89
CA LEU A 232 11.19 17.51 -5.02
C LEU A 232 11.88 17.39 -3.66
N ARG A 233 11.91 16.20 -3.06
CA ARG A 233 12.54 15.95 -1.76
C ARG A 233 14.07 15.90 -1.80
N ASN A 234 14.68 15.79 -2.98
CA ASN A 234 16.11 15.55 -3.12
C ASN A 234 16.86 16.66 -3.87
N LEU A 235 16.22 17.78 -4.23
CA LEU A 235 16.84 18.88 -4.96
C LEU A 235 18.14 19.40 -4.30
N ARG A 236 18.12 19.56 -2.97
CA ARG A 236 19.31 19.91 -2.18
C ARG A 236 20.42 18.86 -2.26
N ASN A 237 20.05 17.58 -2.21
CA ASN A 237 21.02 16.48 -2.29
C ASN A 237 21.68 16.45 -3.67
N PHE A 238 20.93 16.75 -4.74
CA PHE A 238 21.49 16.89 -6.08
C PHE A 238 22.51 18.04 -6.16
N ASP A 239 22.31 19.14 -5.42
CA ASP A 239 23.26 20.28 -5.39
C ASP A 239 24.53 19.86 -4.67
N GLN A 240 24.38 19.29 -3.46
CA GLN A 240 25.49 18.88 -2.63
C GLN A 240 26.35 17.79 -3.26
N ALA A 241 25.74 16.90 -4.05
CA ALA A 241 26.45 15.84 -4.76
C ALA A 241 27.13 16.32 -6.06
N GLY A 242 26.83 17.53 -6.53
CA GLY A 242 27.38 18.07 -7.78
C GLY A 242 26.78 17.44 -9.04
N VAL A 243 25.47 17.13 -9.04
CA VAL A 243 24.75 16.68 -10.25
C VAL A 243 24.88 17.73 -11.35
N SER A 244 25.23 17.29 -12.56
CA SER A 244 25.48 18.15 -13.71
C SER A 244 24.29 19.05 -14.09
N ASP A 245 24.60 20.20 -14.68
CA ASP A 245 23.58 21.16 -15.14
C ASP A 245 22.65 20.55 -16.19
N GLU A 246 23.15 19.65 -17.04
CA GLU A 246 22.34 18.95 -18.03
C GLU A 246 21.27 18.08 -17.36
N VAL A 247 21.64 17.32 -16.33
CA VAL A 247 20.69 16.49 -15.58
C VAL A 247 19.77 17.36 -14.73
N ALA A 248 20.29 18.44 -14.11
CA ALA A 248 19.48 19.39 -13.37
C ALA A 248 18.42 20.06 -14.26
N ALA A 249 18.76 20.42 -15.50
CA ALA A 249 17.81 20.97 -16.47
C ALA A 249 16.69 19.97 -16.82
N LYS A 250 17.01 18.68 -16.95
CA LYS A 250 16.01 17.61 -17.15
C LYS A 250 15.06 17.48 -15.94
N VAL A 251 15.60 17.58 -14.72
CA VAL A 251 14.78 17.60 -13.49
C VAL A 251 13.88 18.82 -13.47
N ALA A 252 14.43 20.02 -13.72
CA ALA A 252 13.70 21.29 -13.76
C ALA A 252 12.54 21.25 -14.77
N ALA A 253 12.79 20.75 -15.99
CA ALA A 253 11.76 20.59 -17.01
C ALA A 253 10.64 19.64 -16.55
N ARG A 254 10.98 18.54 -15.88
CA ARG A 254 10.00 17.55 -15.41
C ARG A 254 9.16 18.06 -14.24
N ILE A 255 9.75 18.74 -13.26
CA ILE A 255 9.00 19.24 -12.10
C ILE A 255 8.11 20.44 -12.43
N SER A 256 8.41 21.17 -13.51
CA SER A 256 7.63 22.31 -14.00
C SER A 256 6.69 21.98 -15.17
N ASP A 257 6.69 20.73 -15.65
CA ASP A 257 5.78 20.26 -16.70
C ASP A 257 4.34 20.17 -16.16
N PRO A 258 3.36 20.87 -16.77
CA PRO A 258 1.97 20.86 -16.30
C PRO A 258 1.36 19.46 -16.19
N GLN A 259 1.69 18.56 -17.13
CA GLN A 259 1.15 17.20 -17.12
C GLN A 259 1.77 16.35 -16.01
N ALA A 260 3.07 16.48 -15.76
CA ALA A 260 3.76 15.83 -14.65
C ALA A 260 3.23 16.33 -13.30
N VAL A 261 3.03 17.65 -13.16
CA VAL A 261 2.46 18.26 -11.96
C VAL A 261 1.05 17.71 -11.70
N ALA A 262 0.16 17.74 -12.70
CA ALA A 262 -1.20 17.22 -12.56
C ALA A 262 -1.24 15.72 -12.24
N ARG A 263 -0.45 14.89 -12.94
CA ARG A 263 -0.39 13.43 -12.69
C ARG A 263 0.19 13.09 -11.33
N SER A 264 1.11 13.91 -10.81
CA SER A 264 1.77 13.67 -9.52
C SER A 264 0.84 13.81 -8.31
N ARG A 265 -0.30 14.51 -8.48
CA ARG A 265 -1.24 14.86 -7.40
C ARG A 265 -0.57 15.49 -6.18
N GLN A 266 0.57 16.15 -6.38
CA GLN A 266 1.24 16.88 -5.32
C GLN A 266 0.49 18.18 -5.05
N PHE A 267 0.27 18.48 -3.78
CA PHE A 267 -0.33 19.75 -3.37
C PHE A 267 0.69 20.89 -3.51
N PRO A 268 0.22 22.15 -3.68
CA PRO A 268 1.09 23.32 -3.81
C PRO A 268 2.12 23.44 -2.69
N PHE A 269 1.75 23.10 -1.44
CA PHE A 269 2.66 23.16 -0.29
C PHE A 269 3.92 22.29 -0.45
N ARG A 270 3.88 21.23 -1.28
CA ARG A 270 5.04 20.36 -1.53
C ARG A 270 6.11 21.08 -2.37
N TYR A 271 5.69 21.88 -3.34
CA TYR A 271 6.60 22.69 -4.15
C TYR A 271 7.17 23.85 -3.33
N LEU A 272 6.34 24.47 -2.48
CA LEU A 272 6.81 25.50 -1.53
C LEU A 272 7.83 24.94 -0.54
N ALA A 273 7.59 23.76 0.04
CA ALA A 273 8.54 23.11 0.93
C ALA A 273 9.86 22.77 0.21
N ALA A 274 9.79 22.29 -1.04
CA ALA A 274 10.98 22.06 -1.84
C ALA A 274 11.77 23.36 -2.08
N TYR A 275 11.08 24.46 -2.39
CA TYR A 275 11.69 25.78 -2.57
C TYR A 275 12.43 26.25 -1.30
N GLN A 276 11.81 26.08 -0.13
CA GLN A 276 12.41 26.46 1.16
C GLN A 276 13.65 25.62 1.52
N HIS A 277 13.74 24.38 1.04
CA HIS A 277 14.81 23.44 1.39
C HIS A 277 15.88 23.29 0.31
N ALA A 278 15.71 23.88 -0.87
CA ALA A 278 16.66 23.85 -1.98
C ALA A 278 17.19 25.27 -2.25
N PRO A 279 18.30 25.68 -1.60
CA PRO A 279 18.77 27.08 -1.61
C PRO A 279 19.35 27.55 -2.95
N SER A 280 19.56 26.65 -3.90
CA SER A 280 20.14 26.95 -5.21
C SER A 280 19.13 27.62 -6.14
N LEU A 281 19.54 28.72 -6.79
CA LEU A 281 18.69 29.47 -7.73
C LEU A 281 18.25 28.65 -8.94
N ARG A 282 18.96 27.55 -9.26
CA ARG A 282 18.62 26.66 -10.38
C ARG A 282 17.21 26.06 -10.27
N TRP A 283 16.66 25.99 -9.05
CA TRP A 283 15.34 25.41 -8.79
C TRP A 283 14.23 26.44 -8.62
N ALA A 284 14.56 27.70 -8.36
CA ALA A 284 13.59 28.73 -8.00
C ALA A 284 12.51 28.90 -9.07
N TYR A 285 12.91 29.18 -10.31
CA TYR A 285 11.98 29.40 -11.43
C TYR A 285 11.18 28.14 -11.81
N PRO A 286 11.77 26.93 -11.92
CA PRO A 286 10.99 25.71 -12.13
C PRO A 286 9.94 25.43 -11.04
N LEU A 287 10.28 25.66 -9.77
CA LEU A 287 9.36 25.44 -8.65
C LEU A 287 8.23 26.48 -8.62
N GLU A 288 8.52 27.74 -8.93
CA GLU A 288 7.52 28.79 -9.10
C GLU A 288 6.55 28.45 -10.22
N ARG A 289 7.06 28.02 -11.39
CA ARG A 289 6.23 27.54 -12.49
C ARG A 289 5.34 26.35 -12.09
N ALA A 290 5.90 25.40 -11.34
CA ALA A 290 5.16 24.23 -10.87
C ALA A 290 4.01 24.62 -9.93
N LEU A 291 4.19 25.64 -9.08
CA LEU A 291 3.13 26.19 -8.23
C LEU A 291 1.95 26.74 -9.07
N GLY A 292 2.25 27.40 -10.19
CA GLY A 292 1.22 27.88 -11.14
C GLY A 292 0.43 26.78 -11.84
N HIS A 293 0.97 25.56 -11.92
CA HIS A 293 0.30 24.39 -12.52
C HIS A 293 -0.30 23.43 -11.49
N SER A 294 0.13 23.52 -10.23
CA SER A 294 -0.38 22.67 -9.17
C SER A 294 -1.85 22.99 -8.93
N PRO A 295 -2.73 21.98 -8.82
CA PRO A 295 -4.12 22.25 -8.48
C PRO A 295 -4.14 23.03 -7.17
N GLN A 296 -4.63 24.27 -7.21
CA GLN A 296 -5.16 24.91 -6.02
C GLN A 296 -6.19 23.93 -5.47
N GLY A 297 -6.18 23.69 -4.16
CA GLY A 297 -7.21 22.85 -3.56
C GLY A 297 -8.56 23.51 -3.84
N ASP A 298 -9.23 23.08 -4.91
CA ASP A 298 -10.57 23.52 -5.26
C ASP A 298 -11.49 23.05 -4.14
N ALA A 299 -11.72 23.92 -3.16
CA ALA A 299 -12.83 23.78 -2.22
C ALA A 299 -14.19 23.69 -2.95
N ASP A 300 -14.24 24.05 -4.24
CA ASP A 300 -15.43 24.08 -5.09
C ASP A 300 -15.64 22.84 -5.99
N LYS A 301 -14.79 21.81 -5.90
CA LYS A 301 -14.98 20.53 -6.62
C LYS A 301 -15.62 19.42 -5.79
N VAL A 302 -16.42 19.78 -4.78
CA VAL A 302 -17.51 18.92 -4.29
C VAL A 302 -18.80 19.33 -4.98
N ARG A 303 -18.88 19.16 -6.30
CA ARG A 303 -20.17 19.02 -6.97
C ARG A 303 -20.44 17.52 -7.06
N PRO A 304 -21.61 17.02 -6.61
CA PRO A 304 -21.96 15.64 -6.84
C PRO A 304 -21.99 15.42 -8.36
N GLY A 305 -21.16 14.51 -8.86
CA GLY A 305 -21.31 14.01 -10.22
C GLY A 305 -22.71 13.39 -10.40
N PRO A 306 -23.21 13.25 -11.64
CA PRO A 306 -24.48 12.58 -11.87
C PRO A 306 -24.38 11.15 -11.34
N GLU A 307 -25.33 10.79 -10.48
CA GLU A 307 -25.50 9.46 -9.90
C GLU A 307 -25.26 8.36 -10.95
N PRO A 308 -24.29 7.45 -10.78
CA PRO A 308 -24.24 6.25 -11.58
C PRO A 308 -25.47 5.40 -11.23
N GLY A 309 -26.37 5.29 -12.20
CA GLY A 309 -27.64 4.59 -12.10
C GLY A 309 -27.52 3.21 -11.45
N ALA A 310 -28.44 2.97 -10.52
CA ALA A 310 -28.70 1.69 -9.89
C ALA A 310 -28.99 0.59 -10.93
N HIS A 311 -28.00 -0.26 -11.18
CA HIS A 311 -28.20 -1.59 -11.73
C HIS A 311 -27.40 -2.61 -10.90
N ILE A 312 -27.76 -2.72 -9.62
CA ILE A 312 -27.40 -3.87 -8.81
C ILE A 312 -28.72 -4.34 -8.16
N PHE A 313 -29.15 -5.54 -8.56
CA PHE A 313 -30.36 -6.27 -8.13
C PHE A 313 -31.73 -5.81 -8.67
N SER A 314 -32.17 -6.35 -9.82
CA SER A 314 -33.46 -7.07 -9.91
C SER A 314 -33.68 -7.76 -11.28
N ARG A 315 -34.35 -8.92 -11.22
CA ARG A 315 -34.96 -9.75 -12.30
C ARG A 315 -33.98 -10.56 -13.17
N SER A 316 -34.09 -11.88 -13.30
CA SER A 316 -35.31 -12.64 -13.55
C SER A 316 -35.35 -14.01 -12.86
N ARG A 317 -36.36 -14.22 -12.01
CA ARG A 317 -37.06 -15.50 -11.88
C ARG A 317 -38.49 -15.21 -12.35
N GLU A 318 -38.89 -15.82 -13.46
CA GLU A 318 -40.25 -16.23 -13.81
C GLU A 318 -40.26 -16.64 -15.29
N SER A 319 -40.35 -17.95 -15.53
CA SER A 319 -40.94 -18.58 -16.73
C SER A 319 -40.55 -20.06 -16.69
N GLU A 320 -41.38 -20.90 -16.07
CA GLU A 320 -41.63 -22.29 -16.50
C GLU A 320 -42.67 -22.92 -15.57
N TYR A 321 -43.94 -22.67 -15.86
CA TYR A 321 -45.01 -23.64 -15.62
C TYR A 321 -45.93 -23.60 -16.83
N GLY A 322 -45.89 -24.70 -17.57
CA GLY A 322 -46.78 -25.00 -18.67
C GLY A 322 -46.26 -26.24 -19.36
N LEU A 323 -46.83 -27.39 -19.02
CA LEU A 323 -47.24 -28.41 -19.98
C LEU A 323 -48.06 -29.49 -19.26
N SER A 324 -49.27 -29.67 -19.80
CA SER A 324 -50.18 -30.84 -19.79
C SER A 324 -50.52 -31.52 -18.48
#